data_AF-A0A2N6FRQ3-F1
#
_entry.id   AF-A0A2N6FRQ3-F1
#
_cell.length_a   1.000
_cell.length_b   1.000
_cell.length_c   1.000
_cell.angle_alpha   90.00
_cell.angle_beta   90.00
_cell.angle_gamma   90.00
#
_symmetry.space_group_name_H-M   'P 1'
#
loop_
_entity.id
_entity.type
_entity.pdbx_description
1 polymer ?
#
loop_
_entity_poly.entity_id
_entity_poly.type
_entity_poly.pdbx_seq_one_letter_code
_entity_poly.pdbx_strand_id
1 'polypeptide(L)'
;MNPNANKLVKESISVENDFSSSSHVLDTLVTESEPPASIYSIPDRYNKDTLRVLLVNTKKYYVYWEISDKTLEEKGLDLNKDELSFKVYESNGNELFEFKSSFALGEYFVNLQFENMDIYVKAGIFENDKFIEILDSNKVRTFSSKINIPEENDEVWLRKKFAWTEVLRSTMQNESFGTSSAQYVEELERLKYFIEVEEEKLSSSSLHQGINND
;
A
#
# COMPACT_ATOMS: atom_id res chain seq x y z
N MET A 1 -4.58 -87.71 -14.11
CA MET A 1 -4.33 -86.31 -13.72
C MET A 1 -3.83 -86.31 -12.29
N ASN A 2 -2.60 -85.83 -12.04
CA ASN A 2 -1.92 -85.98 -10.76
C ASN A 2 -2.44 -84.91 -9.77
N PRO A 3 -3.09 -85.29 -8.66
CA PRO A 3 -3.75 -84.35 -7.73
C PRO A 3 -2.76 -83.40 -7.01
N ASN A 4 -1.46 -83.69 -7.07
CA ASN A 4 -0.42 -82.81 -6.50
C ASN A 4 -0.08 -81.60 -7.37
N ALA A 5 -0.34 -81.61 -8.68
CA ALA A 5 -0.01 -80.48 -9.55
C ALA A 5 -0.87 -79.25 -9.24
N ASN A 6 -2.17 -79.45 -8.99
CA ASN A 6 -3.09 -78.38 -8.63
C ASN A 6 -2.85 -77.82 -7.22
N LYS A 7 -2.20 -78.60 -6.34
CA LYS A 7 -1.82 -78.17 -4.99
C LYS A 7 -0.55 -77.31 -5.03
N LEU A 8 0.44 -77.73 -5.81
CA LEU A 8 1.70 -77.00 -6.03
C LEU A 8 1.48 -75.65 -6.74
N VAL A 9 0.57 -75.59 -7.72
CA VAL A 9 0.22 -74.32 -8.40
C VAL A 9 -0.54 -73.36 -7.48
N LYS A 10 -1.36 -73.87 -6.55
CA LYS A 10 -2.02 -73.03 -5.54
C LYS A 10 -1.06 -72.51 -4.48
N GLU A 11 -0.08 -73.31 -4.06
CA GLU A 11 0.97 -72.87 -3.14
C GLU A 11 1.93 -71.85 -3.78
N SER A 12 2.27 -71.98 -5.07
CA SER A 12 3.14 -71.02 -5.75
C SER A 12 2.47 -69.65 -5.95
N ILE A 13 1.14 -69.62 -6.20
CA ILE A 13 0.38 -68.36 -6.33
C ILE A 13 0.25 -67.64 -4.97
N SER A 14 0.26 -68.36 -3.85
CA SER A 14 0.20 -67.74 -2.51
C SER A 14 1.53 -67.17 -2.02
N VAL A 15 2.67 -67.53 -2.63
CA VAL A 15 4.01 -67.13 -2.18
C VAL A 15 4.64 -66.04 -3.08
N GLU A 16 4.13 -65.84 -4.30
CA GLU A 16 4.68 -64.83 -5.25
C GLU A 16 4.28 -63.37 -4.97
N ASN A 17 3.47 -63.11 -3.94
CA ASN A 17 3.22 -61.73 -3.48
C ASN A 17 4.23 -61.23 -2.42
N ASP A 18 5.20 -62.06 -2.02
CA ASP A 18 6.16 -61.73 -0.95
C ASP A 18 7.57 -61.34 -1.44
N PHE A 19 7.72 -60.89 -2.69
CA PHE A 19 9.02 -60.45 -3.21
C PHE A 19 9.03 -59.07 -3.84
N SER A 20 8.29 -58.08 -3.30
CA SER A 20 8.57 -56.66 -3.56
C SER A 20 7.84 -55.66 -2.64
N SER A 21 7.90 -55.76 -1.30
CA SER A 21 7.35 -54.66 -0.44
C SER A 21 7.92 -54.58 0.99
N SER A 22 9.20 -54.93 1.21
CA SER A 22 9.82 -54.88 2.55
C SER A 22 10.04 -53.47 3.12
N SER A 23 9.51 -52.42 2.48
CA SER A 23 9.59 -51.02 2.95
C SER A 23 8.31 -50.49 3.60
N HIS A 24 7.23 -51.28 3.73
CA HIS A 24 5.95 -50.79 4.27
C HIS A 24 5.47 -51.42 5.59
N VAL A 25 6.19 -52.41 6.16
CA VAL A 25 5.72 -53.09 7.39
C VAL A 25 5.90 -52.22 8.65
N LEU A 26 6.78 -51.23 8.63
CA LEU A 26 6.85 -50.23 9.71
C LEU A 26 5.74 -49.17 9.62
N ASP A 27 5.11 -49.01 8.45
CA ASP A 27 4.09 -47.99 8.20
C ASP A 27 2.69 -48.45 8.62
N THR A 28 2.47 -49.76 8.81
CA THR A 28 1.14 -50.32 9.16
C THR A 28 0.93 -50.54 10.67
N LEU A 29 1.96 -50.37 11.50
CA LEU A 29 1.87 -50.43 12.97
C LEU A 29 2.00 -49.07 13.64
N VAL A 30 2.35 -48.03 12.87
CA VAL A 30 2.05 -46.67 13.28
C VAL A 30 0.56 -46.49 13.05
N THR A 31 -0.25 -46.82 14.05
CA THR A 31 -1.50 -46.10 14.22
C THR A 31 -1.08 -44.65 14.30
N GLU A 32 -1.24 -43.90 13.21
CA GLU A 32 -1.29 -42.44 13.28
C GLU A 32 -2.49 -42.16 14.18
N SER A 33 -2.26 -42.19 15.50
CA SER A 33 -3.13 -41.48 16.40
C SER A 33 -3.09 -40.07 15.87
N GLU A 34 -4.20 -39.62 15.26
CA GLU A 34 -4.38 -38.21 14.99
C GLU A 34 -3.91 -37.49 16.25
N PRO A 35 -2.87 -36.63 16.16
CA PRO A 35 -2.37 -35.94 17.35
C PRO A 35 -3.60 -35.37 18.04
N PRO A 36 -3.79 -35.59 19.35
CA PRO A 36 -5.01 -35.17 20.04
C PRO A 36 -5.26 -33.75 19.64
N ALA A 37 -6.36 -33.48 18.93
CA ALA A 37 -6.61 -32.20 18.31
C ALA A 37 -6.46 -31.16 19.40
N SER A 38 -5.30 -30.50 19.43
CA SER A 38 -5.01 -29.53 20.46
C SER A 38 -6.02 -28.44 20.19
N ILE A 39 -6.97 -28.31 21.10
CA ILE A 39 -7.96 -27.23 21.05
C ILE A 39 -7.16 -25.97 21.37
N TYR A 40 -6.51 -25.43 20.35
CA TYR A 40 -5.89 -24.12 20.42
C TYR A 40 -7.04 -23.13 20.45
N SER A 41 -7.28 -22.54 21.62
CA SER A 41 -8.14 -21.38 21.68
C SER A 41 -7.48 -20.27 20.87
N ILE A 42 -8.18 -19.79 19.84
CA ILE A 42 -7.77 -18.61 19.10
C ILE A 42 -7.68 -17.48 20.12
N PRO A 43 -6.52 -16.80 20.27
CA PRO A 43 -6.40 -15.70 21.22
C PRO A 43 -7.46 -14.63 20.93
N ASP A 44 -8.11 -14.13 21.98
CA ASP A 44 -9.23 -13.18 21.86
C ASP A 44 -8.92 -11.95 20.99
N ARG A 45 -7.63 -11.57 20.89
CA ARG A 45 -7.16 -10.48 20.03
C ARG A 45 -7.51 -10.64 18.55
N TYR A 46 -7.76 -11.86 18.07
CA TYR A 46 -8.09 -12.14 16.67
C TYR A 46 -9.59 -12.00 16.37
N ASN A 47 -10.45 -12.03 17.39
CA ASN A 47 -11.88 -11.77 17.23
C ASN A 47 -12.18 -10.28 17.38
N LYS A 48 -11.48 -9.44 16.60
CA LYS A 48 -11.66 -8.00 16.66
C LYS A 48 -12.06 -7.46 15.30
N ASP A 49 -13.22 -6.83 15.29
CA ASP A 49 -13.68 -6.12 14.11
C ASP A 49 -12.70 -5.01 13.73
N THR A 50 -12.36 -4.97 12.46
CA THR A 50 -11.39 -4.03 11.91
C THR A 50 -11.97 -3.43 10.65
N LEU A 51 -12.01 -2.10 10.58
CA LEU A 51 -12.29 -1.35 9.37
C LEU A 51 -11.20 -0.28 9.23
N ARG A 52 -10.46 -0.32 8.13
CA ARG A 52 -9.30 0.55 7.93
C ARG A 52 -9.29 1.15 6.54
N VAL A 53 -8.92 2.43 6.50
CA VAL A 53 -8.70 3.18 5.27
C VAL A 53 -7.22 3.57 5.20
N LEU A 54 -6.60 3.27 4.07
CA LEU A 54 -5.22 3.61 3.76
C LEU A 54 -5.17 4.39 2.44
N LEU A 55 -4.39 5.47 2.44
CA LEU A 55 -4.16 6.26 1.23
C LEU A 55 -3.06 5.60 0.41
N VAL A 56 -3.34 5.25 -0.85
CA VAL A 56 -2.33 4.68 -1.76
C VAL A 56 -1.70 5.79 -2.58
N ASN A 57 -2.52 6.63 -3.19
CA ASN A 57 -2.12 7.84 -3.91
C ASN A 57 -3.29 8.83 -3.98
N THR A 58 -3.15 9.92 -4.75
CA THR A 58 -4.20 10.95 -4.92
C THR A 58 -5.49 10.45 -5.59
N LYS A 59 -5.48 9.27 -6.21
CA LYS A 59 -6.58 8.70 -7.01
C LYS A 59 -7.04 7.32 -6.54
N LYS A 60 -6.41 6.77 -5.51
CA LYS A 60 -6.59 5.39 -5.08
C LYS A 60 -6.50 5.28 -3.58
N TYR A 61 -7.56 4.73 -3.00
CA TYR A 61 -7.68 4.46 -1.57
C TYR A 61 -7.95 2.99 -1.37
N TYR A 62 -7.34 2.43 -0.34
CA TYR A 62 -7.50 1.04 0.03
C TYR A 62 -8.36 0.96 1.28
N VAL A 63 -9.42 0.17 1.21
CA VAL A 63 -10.32 -0.10 2.32
C VAL A 63 -10.19 -1.58 2.64
N TYR A 64 -9.88 -1.89 3.89
CA TYR A 64 -9.81 -3.25 4.42
C TYR A 64 -10.83 -3.41 5.53
N TRP A 65 -11.54 -4.53 5.55
CA TRP A 65 -12.43 -4.87 6.64
C TRP A 65 -12.38 -6.34 7.02
N GLU A 66 -12.62 -6.58 8.29
CA GLU A 66 -12.76 -7.89 8.91
C GLU A 66 -13.81 -7.75 10.01
N ILE A 67 -14.91 -8.49 9.87
CA ILE A 67 -16.00 -8.53 10.85
C ILE A 67 -16.00 -9.91 11.47
N SER A 68 -15.94 -9.96 12.80
CA SER A 68 -15.94 -11.22 13.53
C SER A 68 -17.32 -11.88 13.52
N ASP A 69 -17.35 -13.21 13.57
CA ASP A 69 -18.59 -14.00 13.63
C ASP A 69 -19.47 -13.59 14.81
N LYS A 70 -18.85 -13.21 15.95
CA LYS A 70 -19.56 -12.70 17.12
C LYS A 70 -20.38 -11.45 16.80
N THR A 71 -19.79 -10.50 16.08
CA THR A 71 -20.48 -9.26 15.68
C THR A 71 -21.59 -9.53 14.67
N LEU A 72 -21.40 -10.49 13.77
CA LEU A 72 -22.45 -10.92 12.84
C LEU A 72 -23.63 -11.54 13.60
N GLU A 73 -23.37 -12.45 14.54
CA GLU A 73 -24.40 -13.08 15.39
C GLU A 73 -25.12 -12.06 16.28
N GLU A 74 -24.40 -11.16 16.94
CA GLU A 74 -24.97 -10.12 17.80
C GLU A 74 -25.88 -9.15 17.01
N LYS A 75 -25.55 -8.90 15.75
CA LYS A 75 -26.34 -8.05 14.84
C LYS A 75 -27.40 -8.84 14.06
N GLY A 76 -27.44 -10.17 14.19
CA GLY A 76 -28.37 -11.04 13.47
C GLY A 76 -28.16 -11.03 11.95
N LEU A 77 -26.93 -10.76 11.50
CA LEU A 77 -26.58 -10.63 10.09
C LEU A 77 -26.29 -11.99 9.46
N ASP A 78 -26.97 -12.30 8.36
CA ASP A 78 -26.67 -13.48 7.55
C ASP A 78 -26.09 -13.03 6.21
N LEU A 79 -24.76 -13.09 6.08
CA LEU A 79 -24.05 -12.64 4.88
C LEU A 79 -24.38 -13.44 3.61
N ASN A 80 -25.13 -14.54 3.72
CA ASN A 80 -25.67 -15.25 2.55
C ASN A 80 -26.92 -14.58 1.98
N LYS A 81 -27.57 -13.71 2.75
CA LYS A 81 -28.82 -13.02 2.39
C LYS A 81 -28.66 -11.51 2.41
N ASP A 82 -27.86 -11.01 3.33
CA ASP A 82 -27.62 -9.59 3.56
C ASP A 82 -26.30 -9.16 2.92
N GLU A 83 -26.28 -7.96 2.33
CA GLU A 83 -25.07 -7.34 1.81
C GLU A 83 -24.60 -6.23 2.76
N LEU A 84 -23.31 -6.24 3.08
CA LEU A 84 -22.68 -5.12 3.77
C LEU A 84 -22.52 -3.97 2.79
N SER A 85 -23.00 -2.79 3.18
CA SER A 85 -22.76 -1.54 2.47
C SER A 85 -21.69 -0.73 3.19
N PHE A 86 -20.77 -0.18 2.40
CA PHE A 86 -19.67 0.66 2.84
C PHE A 86 -19.83 2.03 2.22
N LYS A 87 -19.96 3.05 3.07
CA LYS A 87 -20.12 4.44 2.66
C LYS A 87 -18.90 5.25 3.06
N VAL A 88 -18.27 5.89 2.08
CA VAL A 88 -17.17 6.82 2.26
C VAL A 88 -17.76 8.20 2.55
N TYR A 89 -17.35 8.79 3.67
CA TYR A 89 -17.79 10.11 4.10
C TYR A 89 -16.62 11.08 4.16
N GLU A 90 -16.92 12.34 3.86
CA GLU A 90 -16.09 13.48 4.25
C GLU A 90 -16.31 13.78 5.75
N SER A 91 -15.33 14.41 6.41
CA SER A 91 -15.46 14.94 7.79
C SER A 91 -16.71 15.82 8.01
N ASN A 92 -17.24 16.44 6.96
CA ASN A 92 -18.47 17.24 7.02
C ASN A 92 -19.76 16.40 7.06
N GLY A 93 -19.65 15.08 6.92
CA GLY A 93 -20.79 14.15 6.84
C GLY A 93 -21.35 13.95 5.43
N ASN A 94 -20.72 14.55 4.41
CA ASN A 94 -21.11 14.35 3.01
C ASN A 94 -20.71 12.94 2.55
N GLU A 95 -21.65 12.20 1.98
CA GLU A 95 -21.38 10.91 1.35
C GLU A 95 -20.69 11.12 0.00
N LEU A 96 -19.51 10.51 -0.16
CA LEU A 96 -18.68 10.64 -1.36
C LEU A 96 -18.83 9.44 -2.29
N PHE A 97 -18.95 8.25 -1.73
CA PHE A 97 -18.96 7.00 -2.48
C PHE A 97 -19.59 5.87 -1.68
N GLU A 98 -20.23 4.93 -2.36
CA GLU A 98 -20.80 3.72 -1.76
C GLU A 98 -20.38 2.49 -2.55
N PHE A 99 -20.05 1.41 -1.84
CA PHE A 99 -19.87 0.08 -2.43
C PHE A 99 -20.42 -0.99 -1.50
N LYS A 100 -20.65 -2.19 -2.04
CA LYS A 100 -21.22 -3.32 -1.28
C LYS A 100 -20.33 -4.55 -1.35
N SER A 101 -20.41 -5.38 -0.33
CA SER A 101 -19.76 -6.69 -0.26
C SER A 101 -20.61 -7.68 0.49
N SER A 102 -20.64 -8.92 0.02
CA SER A 102 -21.28 -10.05 0.73
C SER A 102 -20.31 -10.79 1.65
N PHE A 103 -19.08 -10.30 1.82
CA PHE A 103 -18.03 -10.98 2.59
C PHE A 103 -17.73 -10.25 3.91
N ALA A 104 -17.61 -11.02 5.01
CA ALA A 104 -17.21 -10.54 6.34
C ALA A 104 -15.77 -10.01 6.36
N LEU A 105 -14.91 -10.59 5.53
CA LEU A 105 -13.52 -10.25 5.35
C LEU A 105 -13.31 -9.85 3.89
N GLY A 106 -12.67 -8.71 3.68
CA GLY A 106 -12.36 -8.30 2.32
C GLY A 106 -11.59 -7.00 2.23
N GLU A 107 -11.32 -6.66 0.98
CA GLU A 107 -10.61 -5.46 0.61
C GLU A 107 -11.24 -4.83 -0.63
N TYR A 108 -11.14 -3.51 -0.73
CA TYR A 108 -11.64 -2.77 -1.87
C TYR A 108 -10.76 -1.57 -2.19
N PHE A 109 -10.56 -1.33 -3.47
CA PHE A 109 -9.84 -0.16 -3.96
C PHE A 109 -10.81 0.88 -4.52
N VAL A 110 -10.96 2.00 -3.82
CA VAL A 110 -11.72 3.14 -4.29
C VAL A 110 -10.84 3.94 -5.24
N ASN A 111 -11.15 3.90 -6.53
CA ASN A 111 -10.42 4.63 -7.58
C ASN A 111 -11.08 5.99 -7.87
N LEU A 112 -11.15 6.85 -6.85
CA LEU A 112 -11.66 8.21 -6.96
C LEU A 112 -10.58 9.20 -6.54
N GLN A 113 -10.73 10.47 -6.94
CA GLN A 113 -9.81 11.53 -6.55
C GLN A 113 -10.48 12.42 -5.51
N PHE A 114 -9.96 12.37 -4.29
CA PHE A 114 -10.30 13.25 -3.18
C PHE A 114 -9.07 14.08 -2.84
N GLU A 115 -9.22 15.40 -2.76
CA GLU A 115 -8.10 16.32 -2.54
C GLU A 115 -8.25 17.12 -1.24
N ASN A 116 -7.19 17.11 -0.42
CA ASN A 116 -7.06 17.92 0.78
C ASN A 116 -8.29 17.90 1.72
N MET A 117 -8.94 16.74 1.82
CA MET A 117 -10.10 16.50 2.67
C MET A 117 -9.86 15.31 3.59
N ASP A 118 -10.51 15.34 4.75
CA ASP A 118 -10.50 14.23 5.71
C ASP A 118 -11.64 13.27 5.37
N ILE A 119 -11.29 12.00 5.14
CA ILE A 119 -12.23 10.95 4.78
C ILE A 119 -12.24 9.83 5.82
N TYR A 120 -13.37 9.15 5.92
CA TYR A 120 -13.54 7.91 6.68
C TYR A 120 -14.62 7.04 6.05
N VAL A 121 -14.71 5.79 6.46
CA VAL A 121 -15.65 4.80 5.90
C VAL A 121 -16.47 4.21 7.03
N LYS A 122 -17.79 4.15 6.82
CA LYS A 122 -18.70 3.41 7.68
C LYS A 122 -19.15 2.14 6.98
N ALA A 123 -19.13 1.03 7.69
CA ALA A 123 -19.74 -0.22 7.25
C ALA A 123 -21.09 -0.41 7.96
N GLY A 124 -22.10 -0.85 7.23
CA GLY A 124 -23.45 -1.01 7.73
C GLY A 124 -24.32 -1.87 6.83
N ILE A 125 -25.58 -2.00 7.20
CA ILE A 125 -26.61 -2.69 6.41
C ILE A 125 -27.79 -1.77 6.14
N PHE A 126 -28.58 -2.10 5.12
CA PHE A 126 -29.84 -1.44 4.85
C PHE A 126 -31.01 -2.27 5.39
N GLU A 127 -31.68 -1.75 6.41
CA GLU A 127 -32.97 -2.27 6.86
C GLU A 127 -34.03 -1.20 6.63
N ASN A 128 -35.12 -1.55 5.92
CA ASN A 128 -36.24 -0.64 5.66
C ASN A 128 -35.80 0.72 5.08
N ASP A 129 -34.89 0.69 4.08
CA ASP A 129 -34.26 1.86 3.45
C ASP A 129 -33.46 2.78 4.39
N LYS A 130 -33.15 2.32 5.60
CA LYS A 130 -32.27 3.03 6.54
C LYS A 130 -30.93 2.34 6.65
N PHE A 131 -29.87 3.12 6.51
CA PHE A 131 -28.50 2.67 6.74
C PHE A 131 -28.25 2.55 8.26
N ILE A 132 -28.03 1.33 8.73
CA ILE A 132 -27.67 1.03 10.11
C ILE A 132 -26.17 0.78 10.16
N GLU A 133 -25.47 1.67 10.85
CA GLU A 133 -24.02 1.58 11.04
C GLU A 133 -23.64 0.44 12.00
N ILE A 134 -22.63 -0.32 11.59
CA ILE A 134 -22.02 -1.41 12.37
C ILE A 134 -20.64 -1.00 12.86
N LEU A 135 -19.80 -0.47 11.95
CA LEU A 135 -18.39 -0.15 12.19
C LEU A 135 -18.00 1.18 11.53
N ASP A 136 -17.05 1.88 12.15
CA ASP A 136 -16.42 3.10 11.64
C ASP A 136 -14.91 2.90 11.48
N SER A 137 -14.33 3.53 10.47
CA SER A 137 -12.91 3.45 10.16
C SER A 137 -12.08 4.51 10.87
N ASN A 138 -10.77 4.44 10.70
CA ASN A 138 -9.91 5.59 10.98
C ASN A 138 -10.20 6.75 10.00
N LYS A 139 -10.04 7.98 10.48
CA LYS A 139 -10.04 9.19 9.65
C LYS A 139 -8.68 9.40 9.02
N VAL A 140 -8.64 9.77 7.74
CA VAL A 140 -7.40 10.00 7.00
C VAL A 140 -7.49 11.25 6.16
N ARG A 141 -6.45 12.06 6.18
CA ARG A 141 -6.36 13.28 5.37
C ARG A 141 -5.77 12.99 4.00
N THR A 142 -6.58 13.18 2.97
CA THR A 142 -6.19 12.90 1.57
C THR A 142 -5.11 13.84 1.06
N PHE A 143 -4.32 13.35 0.11
CA PHE A 143 -3.22 14.11 -0.50
C PHE A 143 -3.74 15.34 -1.26
N SER A 144 -2.92 16.39 -1.32
CA SER A 144 -3.14 17.53 -2.21
C SER A 144 -2.35 17.30 -3.51
N SER A 145 -2.97 17.57 -4.66
CA SER A 145 -2.28 17.62 -5.95
C SER A 145 -1.50 18.91 -6.16
N LYS A 146 -1.77 19.94 -5.34
CA LYS A 146 -1.07 21.22 -5.41
C LYS A 146 0.32 21.08 -4.81
N ILE A 147 1.33 21.46 -5.59
CA ILE A 147 2.69 21.65 -5.10
C ILE A 147 2.66 22.85 -4.16
N ASN A 148 2.96 22.64 -2.88
CA ASN A 148 3.21 23.74 -1.96
C ASN A 148 4.55 24.37 -2.36
N ILE A 149 4.49 25.43 -3.15
CA ILE A 149 5.65 26.28 -3.39
C ILE A 149 5.88 27.04 -2.08
N PRO A 150 7.10 27.01 -1.52
CA PRO A 150 7.38 27.70 -0.28
C PRO A 150 7.08 29.19 -0.43
N GLU A 151 6.39 29.75 0.55
CA GLU A 151 6.13 31.18 0.61
C GLU A 151 7.43 31.94 0.92
N GLU A 152 7.48 33.25 0.64
CA GLU A 152 8.69 34.07 0.80
C GLU A 152 9.24 34.08 2.25
N ASN A 153 8.39 33.74 3.21
CA ASN A 153 8.69 33.63 4.64
C ASN A 153 8.94 32.20 5.14
N ASP A 154 8.90 31.19 4.27
CA ASP A 154 9.14 29.80 4.69
C ASP A 154 10.61 29.55 5.05
N GLU A 155 10.83 28.74 6.08
CA GLU A 155 12.16 28.42 6.59
C GLU A 155 12.95 27.61 5.55
N VAL A 156 13.98 28.24 4.97
CA VAL A 156 14.85 27.62 3.95
C VAL A 156 15.97 26.84 4.62
N TRP A 157 15.80 25.51 4.73
CA TRP A 157 16.78 24.60 5.34
C TRP A 157 18.02 24.33 4.48
N LEU A 158 17.86 24.29 3.17
CA LEU A 158 18.96 24.13 2.22
C LEU A 158 18.91 25.26 1.18
N ARG A 159 19.90 26.14 1.24
CA ARG A 159 20.26 26.96 0.08
C ARG A 159 21.28 26.19 -0.72
N LYS A 160 20.94 25.81 -1.94
CA LYS A 160 21.92 25.32 -2.90
C LYS A 160 22.86 26.50 -3.21
N LYS A 161 23.94 26.62 -2.43
CA LYS A 161 25.09 27.41 -2.87
C LYS A 161 25.57 26.71 -4.13
N PHE A 162 25.35 27.32 -5.29
CA PHE A 162 25.99 26.83 -6.50
C PHE A 162 27.48 26.75 -6.20
N ALA A 163 28.03 25.54 -6.25
CA ALA A 163 29.46 25.30 -6.15
C ALA A 163 30.09 25.75 -7.49
N TRP A 164 30.00 27.05 -7.78
CA TRP A 164 30.65 27.65 -8.95
C TRP A 164 32.16 27.48 -8.88
N THR A 165 32.72 27.34 -7.68
CA THR A 165 34.12 26.92 -7.49
C THR A 165 34.41 25.55 -8.07
N GLU A 166 33.43 24.65 -8.13
CA GLU A 166 33.54 23.31 -8.70
C GLU A 166 33.35 23.34 -10.23
N VAL A 167 32.42 24.18 -10.72
CA VAL A 167 32.30 24.50 -12.15
C VAL A 167 33.59 25.16 -12.66
N LEU A 168 34.08 26.21 -11.99
CA LEU A 168 35.36 26.88 -12.24
C LEU A 168 36.54 25.91 -12.19
N ARG A 169 36.60 25.06 -11.16
CA ARG A 169 37.66 24.04 -11.07
C ARG A 169 37.61 23.07 -12.25
N SER A 170 36.41 22.71 -12.72
CA SER A 170 36.24 21.79 -13.85
C SER A 170 36.56 22.45 -15.21
N THR A 171 36.25 23.73 -15.40
CA THR A 171 36.69 24.48 -16.59
C THR A 171 38.21 24.67 -16.58
N MET A 172 38.81 25.02 -15.44
CA MET A 172 40.26 25.18 -15.30
C MET A 172 41.04 23.87 -15.47
N GLN A 173 40.48 22.73 -15.05
CA GLN A 173 41.10 21.42 -15.28
C GLN A 173 41.06 20.99 -16.75
N ASN A 174 40.06 21.45 -17.51
CA ASN A 174 39.96 21.18 -18.96
C ASN A 174 40.85 22.11 -19.80
N GLU A 175 41.21 23.29 -19.31
CA GLU A 175 42.18 24.21 -19.94
C GLU A 175 43.63 23.86 -19.62
N SER A 176 44.01 22.62 -19.84
CA SER A 176 45.38 22.12 -19.65
C SER A 176 46.40 22.62 -20.70
N PHE A 177 46.25 23.85 -21.21
CA PHE A 177 47.27 24.53 -22.02
C PHE A 177 47.26 26.05 -21.79
N GLY A 178 48.08 26.50 -20.85
CA GLY A 178 48.76 27.80 -20.84
C GLY A 178 47.91 29.04 -21.06
N THR A 179 47.28 29.55 -20.01
CA THR A 179 46.69 30.90 -19.99
C THR A 179 47.40 31.77 -18.96
N SER A 180 47.70 33.01 -19.36
CA SER A 180 48.40 34.02 -18.55
C SER A 180 47.53 34.43 -17.36
N SER A 181 48.14 34.80 -16.23
CA SER A 181 47.43 35.29 -15.03
C SER A 181 46.47 36.45 -15.30
N ALA A 182 46.67 37.20 -16.38
CA ALA A 182 45.76 38.25 -16.84
C ALA A 182 44.42 37.71 -17.38
N GLN A 183 44.43 36.58 -18.10
CA GLN A 183 43.21 35.95 -18.63
C GLN A 183 42.36 35.37 -17.49
N TYR A 184 43.01 34.90 -16.42
CA TYR A 184 42.33 34.47 -15.20
C TYR A 184 41.55 35.60 -14.53
N VAL A 185 42.16 36.80 -14.44
CA VAL A 185 41.49 37.97 -13.86
C VAL A 185 40.34 38.44 -14.74
N GLU A 186 40.52 38.41 -16.06
CA GLU A 186 39.48 38.79 -17.02
C GLU A 186 38.26 37.85 -16.98
N GLU A 187 38.48 36.53 -16.88
CA GLU A 187 37.38 35.58 -16.70
C GLU A 187 36.64 35.77 -15.37
N LEU A 188 37.37 36.05 -14.27
CA LEU A 188 36.76 36.35 -12.98
C LEU A 188 35.88 37.60 -13.02
N GLU A 189 36.34 38.65 -13.68
CA GLU A 189 35.56 39.90 -13.85
C GLU A 189 34.33 39.68 -14.73
N ARG A 190 34.47 38.94 -15.84
CA ARG A 190 33.35 38.60 -16.71
C ARG A 190 32.28 37.79 -15.97
N LEU A 191 32.69 36.84 -15.13
CA LEU A 191 31.76 36.03 -14.34
C LEU A 191 31.10 36.82 -13.23
N LYS A 192 31.83 37.75 -12.58
CA LYS A 192 31.24 38.67 -11.60
C LYS A 192 30.14 39.53 -12.21
N TYR A 193 30.36 40.02 -13.43
CA TYR A 193 29.35 40.77 -14.17
C TYR A 193 28.10 39.94 -14.47
N PHE A 194 28.25 38.66 -14.85
CA PHE A 194 27.08 37.79 -15.06
C PHE A 194 26.28 37.55 -13.78
N ILE A 195 26.95 37.45 -12.63
CA ILE A 195 26.29 37.30 -11.31
C ILE A 195 25.42 38.53 -11.00
N GLU A 196 25.98 39.73 -11.13
CA GLU A 196 25.24 40.97 -10.86
C GLU A 196 24.01 41.10 -11.79
N VAL A 197 24.15 40.76 -13.08
CA VAL A 197 23.05 40.80 -14.04
C VAL A 197 21.96 39.75 -13.74
N GLU A 198 22.33 38.57 -13.26
CA GLU A 198 21.37 37.51 -12.95
C GLU A 198 20.64 37.78 -11.62
N GLU A 199 21.33 38.31 -10.61
CA GLU A 199 20.73 38.79 -9.36
C GLU A 199 19.76 39.96 -9.61
N GLU A 200 20.11 40.91 -10.47
CA GLU A 200 19.23 42.01 -10.88
C GLU A 200 18.00 41.53 -11.68
N LYS A 201 18.15 40.51 -12.54
CA LYS A 201 17.03 39.91 -13.28
C LYS A 201 16.09 39.10 -12.38
N LEU A 202 16.63 38.40 -11.39
CA LEU A 202 15.83 37.70 -10.39
C LEU A 202 15.10 38.69 -9.47
N SER A 203 15.73 39.82 -9.14
CA SER A 203 15.11 40.89 -8.33
C SER A 203 14.02 41.69 -9.10
N SER A 204 14.20 41.90 -10.41
CA SER A 204 13.24 42.63 -11.27
C SER A 204 12.04 41.79 -11.77
N SER A 205 12.02 40.48 -11.50
CA SER A 205 10.84 39.63 -11.79
C SER A 205 9.63 39.90 -10.87
N SER A 206 9.76 40.84 -9.93
CA SER A 206 8.69 41.31 -9.02
C SER A 206 7.84 42.48 -9.57
N LEU A 207 8.05 42.93 -10.82
CA LEU A 207 7.26 44.01 -11.45
C LEU A 207 6.38 43.49 -12.61
N HIS A 208 5.34 42.73 -12.27
CA HIS A 208 4.09 42.77 -13.01
C HIS A 208 3.07 43.55 -12.16
N GLN A 209 3.12 44.88 -12.31
CA GLN A 209 2.05 45.77 -11.89
C GLN A 209 0.75 45.33 -12.56
N GLY A 210 -0.23 45.00 -11.72
CA GLY A 210 -1.62 44.97 -12.12
C GLY A 210 -2.01 46.34 -12.66
N ILE A 211 -2.24 46.41 -13.96
CA ILE A 211 -3.11 47.41 -14.55
C ILE A 211 -4.52 46.83 -14.40
N ASN A 212 -5.27 47.32 -13.40
CA ASN A 212 -6.72 47.30 -13.45
C ASN A 212 -7.22 48.70 -13.14
N ASN A 213 -7.91 49.24 -14.14
CA ASN A 213 -8.58 50.53 -14.16
C ASN A 213 -9.73 50.54 -13.15
N ASP A 214 -9.83 51.62 -12.38
CA ASP A 214 -11.09 52.24 -11.97
C ASP A 214 -11.22 53.58 -12.71
#